data_AF-A0A1Q7KB43-F1
#
_entry.id   AF-A0A1Q7KB43-F1
#
_cell.length_a   1.000
_cell.length_b   1.000
_cell.length_c   1.000
_cell.angle_alpha   90.00
_cell.angle_beta   90.00
_cell.angle_gamma   90.00
#
_symmetry.space_group_name_H-M   'P 1'
#
loop_
_entity.id
_entity.type
_entity.pdbx_description
1 polymer ?
#
loop_
_entity_poly.entity_id
_entity_poly.type
_entity_poly.pdbx_seq_one_letter_code
_entity_poly.pdbx_strand_id
1 'polypeptide(L)'
;MTCHACGAQLSAGAKFCHKCGAAVATTGATGWRAGFPWALAGAALGALVTVVAMRATSGPARSDQAVAPFANGAASGGGVRPPDISQMSPEERANRLFNRVMTLAEAGKQDSVQFFLPMALGAYEQLPTLDADARYHIGLLQLAGGDVAAALAQADTIQRATPNHLFIYVLRAHAYQVQGNTAQEQRAYADFLRHEQAELALKRSEYDDHRESLTNFHTEAVRQAQNPRRPAS
;
A
#
# COMPACT_ATOMS: atom_id res chain seq x y z
N MET A 1 -13.77 17.10 33.14
CA MET A 1 -12.30 16.93 33.10
C MET A 1 -11.79 17.48 31.78
N THR A 2 -10.65 18.19 31.77
CA THR A 2 -10.06 18.76 30.55
C THR A 2 -8.94 17.87 30.04
N CYS A 3 -8.78 17.81 28.72
CA CYS A 3 -7.70 17.06 28.10
C CYS A 3 -6.34 17.72 28.44
N HIS A 4 -5.42 16.98 29.03
CA HIS A 4 -4.08 17.47 29.38
C HIS A 4 -3.25 17.91 28.15
N ALA A 5 -3.55 17.35 26.97
CA ALA A 5 -2.80 17.63 25.74
C ALA A 5 -3.31 18.86 24.97
N CYS A 6 -4.60 19.21 25.05
CA CYS A 6 -5.18 20.30 24.24
C CYS A 6 -6.20 21.19 24.96
N GLY A 7 -6.48 20.94 26.24
CA GLY A 7 -7.39 21.73 27.06
C GLY A 7 -8.89 21.51 26.81
N ALA A 8 -9.28 20.69 25.82
CA ALA A 8 -10.69 20.47 25.48
C ALA A 8 -11.48 19.81 26.62
N GLN A 9 -12.74 20.20 26.79
CA GLN A 9 -13.68 19.60 27.74
C GLN A 9 -14.02 18.16 27.30
N LEU A 10 -13.81 17.18 28.17
CA LEU A 10 -14.10 15.77 27.87
C LEU A 10 -15.47 15.35 28.43
N SER A 11 -16.17 14.49 27.68
CA SER A 11 -17.37 13.81 28.15
C SER A 11 -17.02 12.81 29.27
N ALA A 12 -17.95 12.60 30.21
CA ALA A 12 -17.73 11.69 31.33
C ALA A 12 -17.51 10.25 30.82
N GLY A 13 -16.39 9.61 31.23
CA GLY A 13 -16.04 8.24 30.83
C GLY A 13 -15.28 8.12 29.49
N ALA A 14 -14.93 9.23 28.84
CA ALA A 14 -14.13 9.19 27.60
C ALA A 14 -12.72 8.62 27.85
N LYS A 15 -12.38 7.53 27.15
CA LYS A 15 -11.02 6.95 27.16
C LYS A 15 -10.04 7.74 26.30
N PHE A 16 -10.54 8.53 25.35
CA PHE A 16 -9.76 9.35 24.42
C PHE A 16 -10.45 10.69 24.16
N CYS A 17 -9.65 11.73 23.87
CA CYS A 17 -10.17 13.05 23.52
C CYS A 17 -10.73 13.06 22.10
N HIS A 18 -12.01 13.45 21.94
CA HIS A 18 -12.66 13.56 20.63
C HIS A 18 -12.05 14.67 19.74
N LYS A 19 -11.33 15.64 20.33
CA LYS A 19 -10.76 16.78 19.61
C LYS A 19 -9.33 16.54 19.11
N CYS A 20 -8.50 15.84 19.87
CA CYS A 20 -7.08 15.65 19.53
C CYS A 20 -6.60 14.19 19.59
N GLY A 21 -7.46 13.24 19.95
CA GLY A 21 -7.14 11.80 20.02
C GLY A 21 -6.32 11.38 21.25
N ALA A 22 -5.87 12.31 22.09
CA ALA A 22 -5.04 11.97 23.26
C ALA A 22 -5.77 11.03 24.23
N ALA A 23 -5.07 9.98 24.68
CA ALA A 23 -5.57 9.04 25.67
C ALA A 23 -5.78 9.75 27.02
N VAL A 24 -6.90 9.46 27.66
CA VAL A 24 -7.25 9.98 28.97
C VAL A 24 -6.85 8.91 29.97
N ALA A 25 -5.80 9.18 30.76
CA ALA A 25 -5.31 8.23 31.76
C ALA A 25 -6.44 7.92 32.75
N THR A 26 -6.98 6.70 32.69
CA THR A 26 -7.89 6.19 33.71
C THR A 26 -7.05 5.68 34.86
N THR A 27 -7.11 6.35 36.02
CA THR A 27 -6.57 5.83 37.28
C THR A 27 -7.41 4.63 37.73
N GLY A 28 -7.14 3.47 37.14
CA GLY A 28 -7.62 2.19 37.66
C GLY A 28 -6.85 1.84 38.92
N ALA A 29 -7.51 1.97 40.07
CA ALA A 29 -6.99 1.54 41.36
C ALA A 29 -6.66 0.03 41.31
N THR A 30 -5.37 -0.31 41.27
CA THR A 30 -4.89 -1.65 41.56
C THR A 30 -4.49 -1.70 43.04
N GLY A 31 -5.50 -1.95 43.89
CA GLY A 31 -5.25 -2.38 45.25
C GLY A 31 -4.68 -3.79 45.22
N TRP A 32 -3.36 -3.94 45.26
CA TRP A 32 -2.72 -5.23 45.51
C TRP A 32 -2.33 -5.30 46.98
N ARG A 33 -3.21 -5.90 47.78
CA ARG A 33 -2.85 -6.34 49.13
C ARG A 33 -1.80 -7.43 49.00
N ALA A 34 -0.70 -7.25 49.72
CA ALA A 34 0.39 -8.19 49.83
C ALA A 34 -0.09 -9.55 50.36
N GLY A 35 0.28 -10.62 49.65
CA GLY A 35 0.19 -12.00 50.07
C GLY A 35 1.20 -12.83 49.28
N PHE A 36 2.32 -13.16 49.91
CA PHE A 36 3.34 -14.13 49.43
C PHE A 36 2.76 -15.56 49.44
N PRO A 37 3.28 -16.60 48.73
CA PRO A 37 4.70 -16.80 48.39
C PRO A 37 4.98 -17.56 47.06
N TRP A 38 5.29 -16.88 45.96
CA TRP A 38 5.92 -17.52 44.78
C TRP A 38 7.00 -16.62 44.14
N ALA A 39 7.81 -15.98 44.98
CA ALA A 39 8.77 -14.95 44.57
C ALA A 39 10.01 -15.44 43.80
N LEU A 40 10.07 -16.70 43.36
CA LEU A 40 11.20 -17.22 42.61
C LEU A 40 10.95 -17.34 41.09
N ALA A 41 9.71 -17.21 40.61
CA ALA A 41 9.40 -17.22 39.18
C ALA A 41 9.49 -15.83 38.50
N GLY A 42 9.50 -14.73 39.28
CA GLY A 42 9.50 -13.36 38.74
C GLY A 42 10.88 -12.77 38.43
N ALA A 43 11.95 -13.33 38.99
CA ALA A 43 13.29 -12.74 38.89
C ALA A 43 13.89 -12.84 37.47
N ALA A 44 13.54 -13.87 36.69
CA ALA A 44 14.03 -14.05 35.32
C ALA A 44 13.30 -13.13 34.31
N LEU A 45 12.00 -12.89 34.49
CA LEU A 45 11.25 -11.96 33.63
C LEU A 45 11.61 -10.49 33.91
N GLY A 46 11.85 -10.14 35.18
CA GLY A 46 12.24 -8.78 35.56
C GLY A 46 13.59 -8.36 34.98
N ALA A 47 14.56 -9.27 34.92
CA ALA A 47 15.88 -9.01 34.32
C ALA A 47 15.83 -8.90 32.79
N LEU A 48 14.94 -9.65 32.12
CA LEU A 48 14.76 -9.55 30.67
C LEU A 48 14.10 -8.22 30.27
N VAL A 49 13.11 -7.75 31.05
CA VAL A 49 12.43 -6.46 30.82
C VAL A 49 13.37 -5.27 31.02
N THR A 50 14.27 -5.32 32.02
CA THR A 50 15.26 -4.24 32.24
C THR A 50 16.33 -4.20 31.14
N VAL A 51 16.79 -5.34 30.62
CA VAL A 51 17.76 -5.37 29.51
C VAL A 51 17.15 -4.87 28.19
N VAL A 52 15.88 -5.20 27.91
CA VAL A 52 15.14 -4.68 26.74
C VAL A 52 14.90 -3.17 26.86
N ALA A 53 14.56 -2.69 28.07
CA ALA A 53 14.38 -1.27 28.32
C ALA A 53 15.69 -0.47 28.18
N MET A 54 16.84 -1.02 28.60
CA MET A 54 18.14 -0.34 28.48
C MET A 54 18.73 -0.35 27.06
N ARG A 55 18.37 -1.30 26.19
CA ARG A 55 18.76 -1.27 24.76
C ARG A 55 17.88 -0.36 23.90
N ALA A 56 16.69 -0.01 24.38
CA ALA A 56 15.81 0.94 23.70
C ALA A 56 16.22 2.41 23.92
N THR A 57 17.05 2.70 24.94
CA THR A 57 17.50 4.07 25.27
C THR A 57 18.85 4.45 24.64
N SER A 58 19.53 3.52 23.95
CA SER A 58 20.82 3.76 23.28
C SER A 58 20.72 3.94 21.76
N GLY A 59 19.52 4.02 21.19
CA GLY A 59 19.31 4.40 19.79
C GLY A 59 19.48 5.91 19.59
N PRO A 60 20.04 6.38 18.46
CA PRO A 60 20.13 7.82 18.19
C PRO A 60 18.72 8.43 18.20
N ALA A 61 18.61 9.62 18.78
CA ALA A 61 17.36 10.34 19.00
C ALA A 61 16.47 10.31 17.74
N ARG A 62 15.33 9.61 17.83
CA ARG A 62 14.22 9.82 16.89
C ARG A 62 13.81 11.28 17.03
N SER A 63 13.98 12.03 15.97
CA SER A 63 13.31 13.31 15.80
C SER A 63 11.81 13.01 15.85
N ASP A 64 11.13 13.43 16.92
CA ASP A 64 9.67 13.52 16.95
C ASP A 64 9.24 14.61 15.96
N GLN A 65 9.30 14.30 14.67
CA GLN A 65 8.46 14.97 13.70
C GLN A 65 7.09 14.31 13.80
N ALA A 66 6.26 14.88 14.66
CA ALA A 66 4.82 14.74 14.54
C ALA A 66 4.44 15.05 13.09
N VAL A 67 3.94 14.06 12.36
CA VAL A 67 3.33 14.30 11.05
C VAL A 67 2.06 15.08 11.34
N ALA A 68 2.13 16.40 11.19
CA ALA A 68 0.99 17.27 11.31
C ALA A 68 -0.06 16.85 10.25
N PRO A 69 -1.36 16.79 10.61
CA PRO A 69 -2.40 16.71 9.62
C PRO A 69 -2.32 18.00 8.79
N PHE A 70 -2.41 17.85 7.47
CA PHE A 70 -2.29 18.94 6.50
C PHE A 70 -3.29 20.07 6.82
N ALA A 71 -2.83 21.06 7.58
CA ALA A 71 -3.54 22.30 7.80
C ALA A 71 -3.13 23.25 6.67
N ASN A 72 -4.07 23.52 5.76
CA ASN A 72 -3.96 24.67 4.87
C ASN A 72 -3.98 25.93 5.74
N GLY A 73 -2.81 26.55 5.92
CA GLY A 73 -2.66 27.80 6.66
C GLY A 73 -1.31 28.44 6.35
N ALA A 74 -1.37 29.61 5.70
CA ALA A 74 -0.25 30.33 5.11
C ALA A 74 0.91 30.62 6.09
N ALA A 75 2.13 30.24 5.72
CA ALA A 75 3.36 30.98 6.01
C ALA A 75 4.51 30.50 5.10
N SER A 76 5.04 31.46 4.35
CA SER A 76 6.19 31.48 3.45
C SER A 76 7.32 30.47 3.71
N GLY A 77 7.38 29.45 2.85
CA GLY A 77 8.57 28.63 2.61
C GLY A 77 8.39 27.92 1.28
N GLY A 78 8.98 28.48 0.20
CA GLY A 78 9.06 27.94 -1.17
C GLY A 78 8.11 26.77 -1.49
N GLY A 79 6.81 27.00 -1.37
CA GLY A 79 5.82 25.94 -1.51
C GLY A 79 5.69 25.60 -2.98
N VAL A 80 6.10 24.38 -3.36
CA VAL A 80 5.74 23.82 -4.65
C VAL A 80 4.21 23.87 -4.71
N ARG A 81 3.66 24.80 -5.51
CA ARG A 81 2.22 24.82 -5.77
C ARG A 81 1.85 23.41 -6.24
N PRO A 82 0.81 22.78 -5.66
CA PRO A 82 0.33 21.52 -6.20
C PRO A 82 0.08 21.76 -7.69
N PRO A 83 0.67 20.91 -8.56
CA PRO A 83 0.60 21.14 -9.99
C PRO A 83 -0.85 21.27 -10.46
N ASP A 84 -1.15 22.28 -11.28
CA ASP A 84 -2.49 22.45 -11.84
C ASP A 84 -2.76 21.34 -12.86
N ILE A 85 -3.65 20.42 -12.51
CA ILE A 85 -4.05 19.29 -13.35
C ILE A 85 -5.30 19.59 -14.19
N SER A 86 -5.93 20.75 -13.99
CA SER A 86 -7.18 21.10 -14.67
C SER A 86 -6.98 21.47 -16.14
N GLN A 87 -5.75 21.84 -16.52
CA GLN A 87 -5.37 22.17 -17.89
C GLN A 87 -4.69 21.02 -18.66
N MET A 88 -4.57 19.84 -18.05
CA MET A 88 -3.99 18.66 -18.68
C MET A 88 -5.01 17.91 -19.54
N SER A 89 -4.53 17.18 -20.55
CA SER A 89 -5.40 16.22 -21.23
C SER A 89 -5.93 15.17 -20.24
N PRO A 90 -7.07 14.52 -20.51
CA PRO A 90 -7.56 13.42 -19.69
C PRO A 90 -6.51 12.32 -19.46
N GLU A 91 -5.76 11.95 -20.50
CA GLU A 91 -4.71 10.93 -20.45
C GLU A 91 -3.52 11.37 -19.58
N GLU A 92 -3.02 12.59 -19.77
CA GLU A 92 -1.93 13.15 -18.96
C GLU A 92 -2.30 13.23 -17.49
N ARG A 93 -3.54 13.63 -17.20
CA ARG A 93 -4.08 13.68 -15.83
C ARG A 93 -4.15 12.29 -15.22
N ALA A 94 -4.65 11.29 -15.95
CA ALA A 94 -4.73 9.90 -15.50
C ALA A 94 -3.33 9.34 -15.20
N ASN A 95 -2.38 9.48 -16.13
CA ASN A 95 -1.00 8.99 -15.99
C ASN A 95 -0.28 9.64 -14.80
N ARG A 96 -0.51 10.94 -14.58
CA ARG A 96 0.09 11.63 -13.43
C ARG A 96 -0.43 11.09 -12.11
N LEU A 97 -1.75 10.90 -12.00
CA LEU A 97 -2.37 10.36 -10.79
C LEU A 97 -1.99 8.89 -10.58
N PHE A 98 -1.89 8.11 -11.65
CA PHE A 98 -1.36 6.75 -11.64
C PHE A 98 0.05 6.70 -11.03
N ASN A 99 0.99 7.45 -11.60
CA ASN A 99 2.37 7.51 -11.12
C ASN A 99 2.44 7.93 -9.65
N ARG A 100 1.60 8.90 -9.24
CA ARG A 100 1.54 9.34 -7.85
C ARG A 100 1.09 8.22 -6.92
N VAL A 101 0.04 7.48 -7.26
CA VAL A 101 -0.46 6.37 -6.44
C VAL A 101 0.57 5.25 -6.38
N MET A 102 1.17 4.86 -7.50
CA MET A 102 2.15 3.79 -7.54
C MET A 102 3.41 4.12 -6.72
N THR A 103 3.96 5.33 -6.85
CA THR A 103 5.09 5.78 -6.01
C THR A 103 4.74 5.76 -4.51
N LEU A 104 3.51 6.12 -4.13
CA LEU A 104 3.08 6.09 -2.74
C LEU A 104 2.89 4.65 -2.23
N ALA A 105 2.36 3.77 -3.06
CA ALA A 105 2.18 2.36 -2.75
C ALA A 105 3.53 1.68 -2.52
N GLU A 106 4.50 1.90 -3.41
CA GLU A 106 5.88 1.42 -3.27
C GLU A 106 6.57 1.94 -2.01
N ALA A 107 6.29 3.19 -1.63
CA ALA A 107 6.79 3.79 -0.39
C ALA A 107 6.04 3.31 0.88
N GLY A 108 5.07 2.40 0.76
CA GLY A 108 4.27 1.88 1.88
C GLY A 108 3.29 2.89 2.48
N LYS A 109 3.00 4.01 1.80
CA LYS A 109 2.17 5.11 2.31
C LYS A 109 0.69 4.87 2.03
N GLN A 110 0.12 3.82 2.64
CA GLN A 110 -1.24 3.35 2.36
C GLN A 110 -2.33 4.40 2.62
N ASP A 111 -2.23 5.21 3.67
CA ASP A 111 -3.19 6.31 3.91
C ASP A 111 -3.22 7.31 2.73
N SER A 112 -2.06 7.58 2.11
CA SER A 112 -1.98 8.45 0.94
C SER A 112 -2.49 7.74 -0.32
N VAL A 113 -2.26 6.44 -0.47
CA VAL A 113 -2.85 5.64 -1.57
C VAL A 113 -4.37 5.76 -1.52
N GLN A 114 -4.98 5.50 -0.36
CA GLN A 114 -6.44 5.56 -0.18
C GLN A 114 -7.01 6.95 -0.46
N PHE A 115 -6.24 8.00 -0.16
CA PHE A 115 -6.63 9.37 -0.48
C PHE A 115 -6.62 9.66 -2.00
N PHE A 116 -5.58 9.23 -2.72
CA PHE A 116 -5.41 9.56 -4.15
C PHE A 116 -6.10 8.58 -5.10
N LEU A 117 -6.37 7.35 -4.67
CA LEU A 117 -6.90 6.29 -5.51
C LEU A 117 -8.24 6.63 -6.19
N PRO A 118 -9.27 7.18 -5.50
CA PRO A 118 -10.53 7.52 -6.17
C PRO A 118 -10.36 8.57 -7.26
N MET A 119 -9.44 9.53 -7.07
CA MET A 119 -9.14 10.53 -8.10
C MET A 119 -8.45 9.89 -9.31
N ALA A 120 -7.52 8.96 -9.09
CA ALA A 120 -6.84 8.25 -10.18
C ALA A 120 -7.84 7.41 -11.01
N LEU A 121 -8.68 6.60 -10.34
CA LEU A 121 -9.70 5.80 -11.00
C LEU A 121 -10.71 6.68 -11.77
N GLY A 122 -11.20 7.75 -11.13
CA GLY A 122 -12.11 8.69 -11.79
C GLY A 122 -11.49 9.44 -12.97
N ALA A 123 -10.16 9.60 -13.03
CA ALA A 123 -9.48 10.15 -14.19
C ALA A 123 -9.50 9.18 -15.38
N TYR A 124 -9.33 7.87 -15.14
CA TYR A 124 -9.47 6.86 -16.19
C TYR A 124 -10.91 6.73 -16.70
N GLU A 125 -11.92 6.91 -15.84
CA GLU A 125 -13.35 6.89 -16.26
C GLU A 125 -13.71 8.01 -17.25
N GLN A 126 -12.89 9.06 -17.32
CA GLN A 126 -13.08 10.19 -18.25
C GLN A 126 -12.43 9.96 -19.61
N LEU A 127 -11.67 8.87 -19.79
CA LEU A 127 -11.08 8.55 -21.09
C LEU A 127 -12.18 8.09 -22.06
N PRO A 128 -12.09 8.49 -23.35
CA PRO A 128 -13.09 8.11 -24.34
C PRO A 128 -13.14 6.60 -24.59
N THR A 129 -12.01 5.91 -24.40
CA THR A 129 -11.86 4.46 -24.56
C THR A 129 -10.92 3.91 -23.49
N LEU A 130 -11.20 2.70 -23.02
CA LEU A 130 -10.32 1.93 -22.13
C LEU A 130 -9.72 0.76 -22.90
N ASP A 131 -8.54 0.99 -23.48
CA ASP A 131 -7.72 -0.02 -24.13
C ASP A 131 -6.99 -0.92 -23.12
N ALA A 132 -6.10 -1.79 -23.59
CA ALA A 132 -5.38 -2.73 -22.74
C ALA A 132 -4.44 -2.01 -21.75
N ASP A 133 -3.81 -0.90 -22.16
CA ASP A 133 -2.93 -0.09 -21.31
C ASP A 133 -3.71 0.58 -20.18
N ALA A 134 -4.80 1.28 -20.50
CA ALA A 134 -5.64 1.93 -19.50
C ALA A 134 -6.19 0.91 -18.49
N ARG A 135 -6.61 -0.27 -18.96
CA ARG A 135 -7.09 -1.37 -18.09
C ARG A 135 -5.99 -1.95 -17.23
N TYR A 136 -4.77 -2.06 -17.74
CA TYR A 136 -3.62 -2.48 -16.98
C TYR A 136 -3.33 -1.50 -15.83
N HIS A 137 -3.31 -0.20 -16.12
CA HIS A 137 -3.14 0.83 -15.11
C HIS A 137 -4.25 0.82 -14.04
N ILE A 138 -5.52 0.70 -14.46
CA ILE A 138 -6.65 0.57 -13.52
C ILE A 138 -6.48 -0.68 -12.64
N GLY A 139 -6.06 -1.81 -13.21
CA GLY A 139 -5.83 -3.04 -12.45
C GLY A 139 -4.73 -2.89 -11.40
N LEU A 140 -3.62 -2.22 -11.73
CA LEU A 140 -2.55 -1.93 -10.78
C LEU A 140 -3.00 -0.97 -9.67
N LEU A 141 -3.80 0.06 -9.99
CA LEU A 141 -4.42 0.95 -9.01
C LEU A 141 -5.33 0.20 -8.04
N GLN A 142 -6.14 -0.72 -8.57
CA GLN A 142 -7.04 -1.55 -7.78
C GLN A 142 -6.24 -2.48 -6.85
N LEU A 143 -5.15 -3.08 -7.32
CA LEU A 143 -4.23 -3.86 -6.47
C LEU A 143 -3.61 -2.99 -5.37
N ALA A 144 -3.16 -1.78 -5.69
CA ALA A 144 -2.62 -0.84 -4.70
C ALA A 144 -3.66 -0.46 -3.63
N GLY A 145 -4.94 -0.38 -4.02
CA GLY A 145 -6.07 -0.15 -3.12
C GLY A 145 -6.55 -1.37 -2.33
N GLY A 146 -6.06 -2.57 -2.65
CA GLY A 146 -6.49 -3.84 -2.06
C GLY A 146 -7.72 -4.48 -2.72
N ASP A 147 -8.23 -3.94 -3.83
CA ASP A 147 -9.34 -4.52 -4.60
C ASP A 147 -8.82 -5.54 -5.63
N VAL A 148 -8.48 -6.72 -5.13
CA VAL A 148 -7.93 -7.80 -5.96
C VAL A 148 -8.95 -8.31 -6.97
N ALA A 149 -10.23 -8.36 -6.60
CA ALA A 149 -11.28 -8.89 -7.46
C ALA A 149 -11.49 -7.99 -8.69
N ALA A 150 -11.49 -6.67 -8.50
CA ALA A 150 -11.60 -5.73 -9.61
C ALA A 150 -10.37 -5.79 -10.54
N ALA A 151 -9.16 -5.95 -9.99
CA ALA A 151 -7.95 -6.10 -10.79
C ALA A 151 -7.98 -7.36 -11.67
N LEU A 152 -8.45 -8.49 -11.13
CA LEU A 152 -8.68 -9.72 -11.91
C LEU A 152 -9.72 -9.50 -13.02
N ALA A 153 -10.78 -8.74 -12.74
CA ALA A 153 -11.79 -8.41 -13.75
C ALA A 153 -11.21 -7.55 -14.91
N GLN A 154 -10.21 -6.70 -14.65
CA GLN A 154 -9.48 -6.01 -15.73
C GLN A 154 -8.68 -6.99 -16.57
N ALA A 155 -7.94 -7.91 -15.94
CA ALA A 155 -7.20 -8.95 -16.67
C ALA A 155 -8.13 -9.80 -17.56
N ASP A 156 -9.31 -10.18 -17.05
CA ASP A 156 -10.31 -10.93 -17.82
C ASP A 156 -10.88 -10.12 -18.99
N THR A 157 -11.03 -8.81 -18.81
CA THR A 157 -11.51 -7.94 -19.89
C THR A 157 -10.45 -7.77 -20.98
N ILE A 158 -9.17 -7.60 -20.61
CA ILE A 158 -8.06 -7.59 -21.55
C ILE A 158 -8.02 -8.93 -22.31
N GLN A 159 -8.16 -10.06 -21.62
CA GLN A 159 -8.16 -11.38 -22.25
C GLN A 159 -9.27 -11.56 -23.29
N ARG A 160 -10.49 -11.08 -23.01
CA ARG A 160 -11.60 -11.17 -23.96
C ARG A 160 -11.37 -10.34 -25.23
N ALA A 161 -10.72 -9.19 -25.10
CA ALA A 161 -10.45 -8.30 -26.23
C ALA A 161 -9.22 -8.75 -27.04
N THR A 162 -8.13 -9.09 -26.33
CA THR A 162 -6.85 -9.45 -26.90
C THR A 162 -6.32 -10.70 -26.19
N PRO A 163 -6.61 -11.90 -26.70
CA PRO A 163 -6.08 -13.13 -26.13
C PRO A 163 -4.57 -13.08 -26.05
N ASN A 164 -4.02 -13.65 -24.98
CA ASN A 164 -2.58 -13.75 -24.70
C ASN A 164 -1.81 -12.46 -24.41
N HIS A 165 -2.46 -11.29 -24.38
CA HIS A 165 -1.81 -10.02 -24.04
C HIS A 165 -1.03 -10.09 -22.71
N LEU A 166 0.19 -9.57 -22.68
CA LEU A 166 1.11 -9.80 -21.55
C LEU A 166 0.62 -9.24 -20.22
N PHE A 167 -0.06 -8.10 -20.25
CA PHE A 167 -0.66 -7.47 -19.05
C PHE A 167 -1.68 -8.35 -18.32
N ILE A 168 -2.32 -9.32 -19.01
CA ILE A 168 -3.22 -10.29 -18.37
C ILE A 168 -2.47 -11.05 -17.28
N TYR A 169 -1.27 -11.55 -17.63
CA TYR A 169 -0.49 -12.41 -16.75
C TYR A 169 0.16 -11.62 -15.63
N VAL A 170 0.59 -10.39 -15.90
CA VAL A 170 1.15 -9.48 -14.89
C VAL A 170 0.11 -9.19 -13.81
N LEU A 171 -1.10 -8.75 -14.20
CA LEU A 171 -2.18 -8.47 -13.25
C LEU A 171 -2.58 -9.72 -12.45
N ARG A 172 -2.71 -10.86 -13.12
CA ARG A 172 -3.06 -12.13 -12.45
C ARG A 172 -2.02 -12.54 -11.43
N ALA A 173 -0.74 -12.53 -11.79
CA ALA A 173 0.32 -12.91 -10.86
C ALA A 173 0.31 -12.02 -9.61
N HIS A 174 0.24 -10.70 -9.77
CA HIS A 174 0.17 -9.79 -8.61
C HIS A 174 -1.11 -9.97 -7.79
N ALA A 175 -2.27 -10.17 -8.43
CA ALA A 175 -3.53 -10.46 -7.73
C ALA A 175 -3.44 -11.74 -6.89
N TYR A 176 -2.93 -12.83 -7.49
CA TYR A 176 -2.79 -14.11 -6.80
C TYR A 176 -1.72 -14.08 -5.72
N GLN A 177 -0.67 -13.26 -5.90
CA GLN A 177 0.32 -13.00 -4.86
C GLN A 177 -0.34 -12.36 -3.62
N VAL A 178 -1.19 -11.34 -3.81
CA VAL A 178 -1.91 -10.69 -2.71
C VAL A 178 -2.87 -11.66 -2.00
N GLN A 179 -3.49 -12.58 -2.75
CA GLN A 179 -4.38 -13.61 -2.19
C GLN A 179 -3.62 -14.77 -1.51
N GLY A 180 -2.29 -14.85 -1.64
CA GLY A 180 -1.54 -16.04 -1.23
C GLY A 180 -1.87 -17.28 -2.07
N ASN A 181 -2.48 -17.12 -3.25
CA ASN A 181 -2.85 -18.23 -4.13
C ASN A 181 -1.65 -18.62 -5.02
N THR A 182 -0.69 -19.31 -4.41
CA THR A 182 0.57 -19.67 -5.07
C THR A 182 0.36 -20.53 -6.32
N ALA A 183 -0.66 -21.39 -6.36
CA ALA A 183 -0.91 -22.23 -7.53
C ALA A 183 -1.29 -21.41 -8.76
N GLN A 184 -2.21 -20.44 -8.60
CA GLN A 184 -2.65 -19.58 -9.70
C GLN A 184 -1.60 -18.54 -10.07
N GLU A 185 -0.85 -18.05 -9.09
CA GLU A 185 0.30 -17.18 -9.32
C GLU A 185 1.35 -17.87 -10.20
N GLN A 186 1.76 -19.09 -9.86
CA GLN A 186 2.73 -19.86 -10.67
C GLN A 186 2.21 -20.11 -12.08
N ARG A 187 0.90 -20.36 -12.22
CA ARG A 187 0.29 -20.50 -13.53
C ARG A 187 0.39 -19.20 -14.34
N ALA A 188 0.12 -18.05 -13.74
CA ALA A 188 0.24 -16.76 -14.42
C ALA A 188 1.68 -16.50 -14.91
N TYR A 189 2.70 -16.79 -14.11
CA TYR A 189 4.10 -16.71 -14.55
C TYR A 189 4.42 -17.67 -15.71
N ALA A 190 3.97 -18.93 -15.62
CA ALA A 190 4.17 -19.89 -16.69
C ALA A 190 3.46 -19.47 -17.98
N ASP A 191 2.25 -18.91 -17.88
CA ASP A 191 1.48 -18.44 -19.01
C ASP A 191 2.16 -17.24 -19.69
N PHE A 192 2.69 -16.29 -18.90
CA PHE A 192 3.50 -15.19 -19.41
C PHE A 192 4.68 -15.70 -20.26
N LEU A 193 5.53 -16.56 -19.70
CA LEU A 193 6.72 -17.06 -20.38
C LEU A 193 6.40 -17.82 -21.68
N ARG A 194 5.24 -18.49 -21.75
CA ARG A 194 4.82 -19.21 -22.96
C ARG A 194 4.40 -18.28 -24.09
N HIS A 195 3.86 -17.10 -23.78
CA HIS A 195 3.30 -16.17 -24.77
C HIS A 195 4.19 -14.95 -25.05
N GLU A 196 5.13 -14.64 -24.16
CA GLU A 196 6.00 -13.46 -24.21
C GLU A 196 6.65 -13.22 -25.58
N GLN A 197 7.38 -14.20 -26.12
CA GLN A 197 8.10 -14.00 -27.37
C GLN A 197 7.15 -13.69 -28.55
N ALA A 198 6.01 -14.39 -28.62
CA ALA A 198 5.03 -14.19 -29.68
C ALA A 198 4.34 -12.83 -29.57
N GLU A 199 4.00 -12.40 -28.35
CA GLU A 199 3.39 -11.09 -28.10
C GLU A 199 4.36 -9.94 -28.34
N LEU A 200 5.59 -10.01 -27.86
CA LEU A 200 6.59 -8.96 -28.09
C LEU A 200 6.92 -8.79 -29.58
N ALA A 201 6.82 -9.87 -30.38
CA ALA A 201 6.98 -9.79 -31.83
C ALA A 201 5.88 -8.97 -32.54
N LEU A 202 4.72 -8.76 -31.88
CA LEU A 202 3.64 -7.91 -32.39
C LEU A 202 3.92 -6.41 -32.28
N LYS A 203 4.95 -6.01 -31.52
CA LYS A 203 5.41 -4.61 -31.40
C LYS A 203 4.29 -3.62 -31.05
N ARG A 204 3.48 -3.98 -30.07
CA ARG A 204 2.47 -3.08 -29.50
C ARG A 204 3.17 -1.93 -28.78
N SER A 205 2.72 -0.69 -28.98
CA SER A 205 3.37 0.48 -28.38
C SER A 205 3.40 0.42 -26.86
N GLU A 206 2.33 -0.09 -26.25
CA GLU A 206 2.22 -0.24 -24.80
C GLU A 206 3.28 -1.20 -24.23
N TYR A 207 3.81 -2.15 -25.01
CA TYR A 207 4.93 -2.99 -24.55
C TYR A 207 6.25 -2.22 -24.48
N ASP A 208 6.46 -1.26 -25.38
CA ASP A 208 7.64 -0.40 -25.33
C ASP A 208 7.53 0.59 -24.15
N ASP A 209 6.35 1.17 -23.94
CA ASP A 209 6.06 2.08 -22.82
C ASP A 209 6.24 1.38 -21.46
N HIS A 210 5.96 0.08 -21.38
CA HIS A 210 6.08 -0.75 -20.18
C HIS A 210 7.26 -1.72 -20.17
N ARG A 211 8.28 -1.48 -21.02
CA ARG A 211 9.40 -2.42 -21.23
C ARG A 211 10.14 -2.78 -19.94
N GLU A 212 10.36 -1.81 -19.06
CA GLU A 212 11.04 -2.07 -17.78
C GLU A 212 10.20 -2.99 -16.88
N SER A 213 8.89 -2.72 -16.77
CA SER A 213 7.96 -3.55 -16.00
C SER A 213 7.91 -4.98 -16.53
N LEU A 214 7.80 -5.15 -17.85
CA LEU A 214 7.79 -6.47 -18.49
C LEU A 214 9.12 -7.22 -18.33
N THR A 215 10.26 -6.52 -18.41
CA THR A 215 11.58 -7.13 -18.19
C THR A 215 11.77 -7.59 -16.74
N ASN A 216 11.32 -6.79 -15.78
CA ASN A 216 11.33 -7.15 -14.37
C ASN A 216 10.40 -8.35 -14.10
N PHE A 217 9.23 -8.36 -14.72
CA PHE A 217 8.28 -9.46 -14.61
C PHE A 217 8.83 -10.76 -15.25
N HIS A 218 9.49 -10.67 -16.40
CA HIS A 218 10.18 -11.81 -17.02
C HIS A 218 11.22 -12.39 -16.07
N THR A 219 12.07 -11.55 -15.49
CA THR A 219 13.11 -11.96 -14.55
C THR A 219 12.51 -12.69 -13.35
N GLU A 220 11.40 -12.18 -12.82
CA GLU A 220 10.66 -12.83 -11.74
C GLU A 220 10.05 -14.16 -12.17
N ALA A 221 9.41 -14.21 -13.33
CA ALA A 221 8.78 -15.40 -13.87
C ALA A 221 9.81 -16.54 -14.06
N VAL A 222 10.99 -16.23 -14.61
CA VAL A 222 12.09 -17.20 -14.75
C VAL A 222 12.57 -17.69 -13.39
N ARG A 223 12.71 -16.79 -12.40
CA ARG A 223 13.08 -17.16 -11.03
C ARG A 223 12.05 -18.10 -10.41
N GLN A 224 10.76 -17.81 -10.57
CA GLN A 224 9.68 -18.64 -10.04
C GLN A 224 9.60 -20.00 -10.74
N ALA A 225 9.89 -20.07 -12.05
CA ALA A 225 9.96 -21.34 -12.76
C ALA A 225 11.10 -22.25 -12.26
N GLN A 226 12.22 -21.66 -11.85
CA GLN A 226 13.38 -22.39 -11.32
C GLN A 226 13.22 -22.76 -9.83
N ASN A 227 12.65 -21.85 -9.04
CA ASN A 227 12.46 -22.02 -7.60
C ASN A 227 11.07 -21.52 -7.19
N PRO A 228 10.02 -22.34 -7.42
CA PRO A 228 8.64 -21.94 -7.12
C PRO A 228 8.46 -21.63 -5.65
N ARG A 229 7.80 -20.51 -5.34
CA ARG A 229 7.31 -20.25 -3.97
C ARG A 229 6.47 -21.43 -3.49
N ARG A 230 6.70 -21.84 -2.23
CA ARG A 230 5.87 -22.85 -1.57
C ARG A 230 4.57 -22.20 -1.08
N PRO A 231 3.43 -22.89 -1.15
CA PRO A 231 2.20 -22.40 -0.53
C PRO A 231 2.41 -22.19 0.97
N ALA A 232 1.82 -21.14 1.53
CA ALA A 232 1.77 -20.94 2.97
C ALA A 232 0.90 -22.05 3.59
N SER A 233 1.46 -22.78 4.56
CA SER A 233 0.77 -23.86 5.29
C SER A 233 -0.34 -23.35 6.20
#